data_AF-A0A2E6KGE4-F1
#
_entry.id   AF-A0A2E6KGE4-F1
#
_cell.length_a   1.000
_cell.length_b   1.000
_cell.length_c   1.000
_cell.angle_alpha   90.00
_cell.angle_beta   90.00
_cell.angle_gamma   90.00
#
_symmetry.space_group_name_H-M   'P 1'
#
loop_
_entity.id
_entity.type
_entity.pdbx_description
1 polymer ?
#
loop_
_entity_poly.entity_id
_entity_poly.type
_entity_poly.pdbx_seq_one_letter_code
_entity_poly.pdbx_strand_id
1 'polypeptide(L)'
;MGKFYENSIVPNELKRRFDVYDRIKELKIDLGTYEDNVNDITSGGLPIATVLFHQSGLVYLSGEGGGEKQMNDDPERVKHGQEAAEKIADNMLRRLHWAIKCGNEGGDLNDVIYTVKALGMVVSTDVDFDSGPAVMNGFSLRWQSIFGGLGEYFNGNEDPGGYSGVHTRSAIGGFTGRFSIEPEIIVAVPPELSEKIIKNRGWLFPVDPRFKSKLSDS
;
A
#
# COMPACT_ATOMS: atom_id res chain seq x y z
N MET A 1 -11.50 3.56 14.60
CA MET A 1 -10.46 2.51 14.57
C MET A 1 -11.07 1.17 14.24
N GLY A 2 -10.32 0.33 13.52
CA GLY A 2 -10.77 -0.97 13.05
C GLY A 2 -10.97 -1.98 14.19
N LYS A 3 -11.96 -2.85 14.03
CA LYS A 3 -12.35 -3.83 15.05
C LYS A 3 -11.19 -4.75 15.44
N PHE A 4 -10.37 -5.15 14.48
CA PHE A 4 -9.26 -6.06 14.70
C PHE A 4 -8.04 -5.31 15.25
N TYR A 5 -7.83 -4.06 14.82
CA TYR A 5 -6.76 -3.21 15.30
C TYR A 5 -6.82 -2.99 16.82
N GLU A 6 -8.01 -2.75 17.36
CA GLU A 6 -8.17 -2.49 18.80
C GLU A 6 -7.76 -3.68 19.67
N ASN A 7 -7.91 -4.89 19.14
CA ASN A 7 -7.54 -6.14 19.82
C ASN A 7 -6.14 -6.64 19.40
N SER A 8 -5.37 -5.83 18.65
CA SER A 8 -4.05 -6.21 18.17
C SER A 8 -2.99 -6.20 19.27
N ILE A 9 -1.80 -6.72 18.94
CA ILE A 9 -0.66 -6.80 19.86
C ILE A 9 -0.01 -5.43 20.14
N VAL A 10 -0.43 -4.38 19.46
CA VAL A 10 0.21 -3.06 19.53
C VAL A 10 -0.05 -2.44 20.91
N PRO A 11 0.99 -1.99 21.64
CA PRO A 11 0.82 -1.24 22.88
C PRO A 11 -0.09 -0.03 22.68
N ASN A 12 -0.95 0.27 23.65
CA ASN A 12 -1.95 1.34 23.54
C ASN A 12 -1.30 2.71 23.26
N GLU A 13 -0.08 2.93 23.74
CA GLU A 13 0.72 4.14 23.54
C GLU A 13 1.17 4.32 22.08
N LEU A 14 1.33 3.21 21.34
CA LEU A 14 1.74 3.19 19.94
C LEU A 14 0.56 3.08 18.96
N LYS A 15 -0.66 2.87 19.49
CA LYS A 15 -1.86 2.81 18.66
C LYS A 15 -2.16 4.17 18.03
N ARG A 16 -2.56 4.14 16.76
CA ARG A 16 -3.07 5.31 16.06
C ARG A 16 -4.31 5.85 16.77
N ARG A 17 -4.44 7.17 16.79
CA ARG A 17 -5.56 7.90 17.42
C ARG A 17 -6.43 8.66 16.42
N PHE A 18 -6.39 8.26 15.15
CA PHE A 18 -7.12 8.89 14.06
C PHE A 18 -7.67 7.82 13.12
N ASP A 19 -8.72 8.15 12.39
CA ASP A 19 -9.25 7.30 11.33
C ASP A 19 -8.47 7.52 10.03
N VAL A 20 -7.91 6.46 9.45
CA VAL A 20 -7.16 6.56 8.18
C VAL A 20 -8.02 7.09 7.04
N TYR A 21 -9.33 6.88 7.09
CA TYR A 21 -10.25 7.39 6.08
C TYR A 21 -10.43 8.91 6.12
N ASP A 22 -10.26 9.55 7.28
CA ASP A 22 -10.27 11.01 7.39
C ASP A 22 -9.08 11.59 6.60
N ARG A 23 -7.89 11.00 6.75
CA ARG A 23 -6.70 11.41 5.99
C ARG A 23 -6.84 11.14 4.50
N ILE A 24 -7.37 9.98 4.11
CA ILE A 24 -7.65 9.65 2.71
C ILE A 24 -8.53 10.72 2.06
N LYS A 25 -9.58 11.14 2.77
CA LYS A 25 -10.51 12.18 2.32
C LYS A 25 -9.83 13.55 2.21
N GLU A 26 -9.06 13.96 3.22
CA GLU A 26 -8.33 15.23 3.21
C GLU A 26 -7.27 15.30 2.10
N LEU A 27 -6.54 14.22 1.90
CA LEU A 27 -5.53 14.05 0.84
C LEU A 27 -6.13 13.82 -0.55
N LYS A 28 -7.47 13.77 -0.65
CA LYS A 28 -8.26 13.59 -1.87
C LYS A 28 -7.87 12.32 -2.65
N ILE A 29 -7.59 11.25 -1.93
CA ILE A 29 -7.27 9.95 -2.52
C ILE A 29 -8.58 9.28 -2.95
N ASP A 30 -8.71 9.03 -4.25
CA ASP A 30 -9.85 8.30 -4.79
C ASP A 30 -9.66 6.79 -4.58
N LEU A 31 -10.57 6.20 -3.80
CA LEU A 31 -10.64 4.74 -3.60
C LEU A 31 -11.50 4.06 -4.67
N GLY A 32 -12.20 4.80 -5.52
CA GLY A 32 -13.12 4.23 -6.52
C GLY A 32 -14.31 3.50 -5.91
N THR A 33 -14.97 2.66 -6.71
CA THR A 33 -16.13 1.86 -6.30
C THR A 33 -15.78 0.38 -6.19
N TYR A 34 -16.70 -0.38 -5.61
CA TYR A 34 -16.59 -1.84 -5.52
C TYR A 34 -16.53 -2.46 -6.93
N GLU A 35 -17.40 -2.02 -7.84
CA GLU A 35 -17.51 -2.54 -9.20
C GLU A 35 -16.23 -2.32 -10.02
N ASP A 36 -15.55 -1.19 -9.81
CA ASP A 36 -14.34 -0.84 -10.55
C ASP A 36 -13.12 -1.65 -10.08
N ASN A 37 -13.12 -2.12 -8.83
CA ASN A 37 -11.93 -2.67 -8.20
C ASN A 37 -12.04 -4.15 -7.82
N VAL A 38 -13.24 -4.68 -7.58
CA VAL A 38 -13.44 -6.05 -7.09
C VAL A 38 -13.76 -6.98 -8.25
N ASN A 39 -12.73 -7.71 -8.68
CA ASN A 39 -12.79 -8.67 -9.76
C ASN A 39 -12.27 -10.04 -9.34
N ASP A 40 -12.41 -11.04 -10.21
CA ASP A 40 -11.79 -12.35 -10.04
C ASP A 40 -10.46 -12.43 -10.81
N ILE A 41 -9.55 -13.27 -10.34
CA ILE A 41 -8.19 -13.40 -10.90
C ILE A 41 -8.20 -13.87 -12.36
N THR A 42 -9.31 -14.45 -12.82
CA THR A 42 -9.48 -14.91 -14.21
C THR A 42 -10.06 -13.84 -15.14
N SER A 43 -10.72 -12.81 -14.59
CA SER A 43 -11.25 -11.67 -15.36
C SER A 43 -10.30 -10.48 -15.43
N GLY A 44 -9.32 -10.40 -14.53
CA GLY A 44 -8.41 -9.25 -14.37
C GLY A 44 -7.30 -9.07 -15.43
N GLY A 45 -7.29 -9.88 -16.50
CA GLY A 45 -6.36 -9.70 -17.64
C GLY A 45 -4.90 -10.12 -17.41
N LEU A 46 -4.47 -10.36 -16.16
CA LEU A 46 -3.15 -10.90 -15.82
C LEU A 46 -3.28 -12.02 -14.77
N PRO A 47 -2.58 -13.17 -14.92
CA PRO A 47 -2.65 -14.28 -13.97
C PRO A 47 -1.79 -14.03 -12.72
N ILE A 48 -1.93 -12.84 -12.11
CA ILE A 48 -1.10 -12.38 -10.98
C ILE A 48 -2.02 -11.89 -9.88
N ALA A 49 -1.76 -12.32 -8.63
CA ALA A 49 -2.41 -11.74 -7.47
C ALA A 49 -1.79 -10.37 -7.16
N THR A 50 -2.63 -9.34 -7.10
CA THR A 50 -2.18 -7.99 -6.76
C THR A 50 -2.02 -7.80 -5.26
N VAL A 51 -2.75 -8.58 -4.45
CA VAL A 51 -2.58 -8.68 -2.99
C VAL A 51 -2.67 -10.14 -2.56
N LEU A 52 -1.83 -10.53 -1.60
CA LEU A 52 -1.84 -11.85 -0.98
C LEU A 52 -1.85 -11.75 0.55
N PHE A 53 -2.77 -12.46 1.18
CA PHE A 53 -2.89 -12.57 2.63
C PHE A 53 -2.18 -13.82 3.14
N HIS A 54 -1.15 -13.64 3.96
CA HIS A 54 -0.51 -14.74 4.68
C HIS A 54 -1.22 -14.96 6.02
N GLN A 55 -1.37 -16.21 6.46
CA GLN A 55 -2.11 -16.55 7.68
C GLN A 55 -1.55 -15.86 8.94
N SER A 56 -0.26 -15.47 8.94
CA SER A 56 0.37 -14.75 10.05
C SER A 56 -0.07 -13.29 10.20
N GLY A 57 -0.91 -12.75 9.31
CA GLY A 57 -1.23 -11.32 9.29
C GLY A 57 -0.35 -10.49 8.35
N LEU A 58 0.61 -11.09 7.64
CA LEU A 58 1.39 -10.37 6.63
C LEU A 58 0.58 -10.27 5.32
N VAL A 59 0.55 -9.08 4.73
CA VAL A 59 -0.14 -8.82 3.47
C VAL A 59 0.89 -8.30 2.48
N TYR A 60 1.03 -9.01 1.37
CA TYR A 60 1.96 -8.70 0.30
C TYR A 60 1.19 -8.04 -0.83
N LEU A 61 1.63 -6.86 -1.27
CA LEU A 61 1.05 -6.19 -2.43
C LEU A 61 2.08 -6.22 -3.56
N SER A 62 1.67 -6.73 -4.72
CA SER A 62 2.51 -6.78 -5.92
C SER A 62 2.90 -5.37 -6.35
N GLY A 63 4.11 -5.27 -6.93
CA GLY A 63 4.63 -4.06 -7.52
C GLY A 63 3.71 -3.43 -8.56
N GLU A 64 3.75 -2.11 -8.67
CA GLU A 64 3.08 -1.35 -9.73
C GLU A 64 4.03 -0.31 -10.31
N GLY A 65 4.31 -0.44 -11.61
CA GLY A 65 5.12 0.52 -12.34
C GLY A 65 4.33 1.79 -12.64
N GLY A 66 4.98 2.94 -12.54
CA GLY A 66 4.39 4.23 -12.89
C GLY A 66 5.40 5.28 -13.29
N GLY A 67 4.89 6.41 -13.77
CA GLY A 67 5.68 7.45 -14.44
C GLY A 67 6.05 7.06 -15.88
N GLU A 68 6.54 8.03 -16.64
CA GLU A 68 6.69 7.91 -18.09
C GLU A 68 8.14 7.94 -18.56
N LYS A 69 9.09 8.14 -17.64
CA LYS A 69 10.47 8.47 -18.00
C LYS A 69 11.47 7.77 -17.12
N GLN A 70 12.55 7.31 -17.74
CA GLN A 70 13.72 6.80 -17.02
C GLN A 70 14.32 7.92 -16.16
N MET A 71 14.89 7.52 -15.04
CA MET A 71 15.39 8.39 -13.98
C MET A 71 16.87 8.69 -14.17
N ASN A 72 17.27 9.89 -13.77
CA ASN A 72 18.65 10.36 -13.63
C ASN A 72 18.68 11.36 -12.47
N ASP A 73 19.86 11.86 -12.10
CA ASP A 73 20.07 12.74 -10.94
C ASP A 73 19.67 14.21 -11.17
N ASP A 74 19.06 14.53 -12.31
CA ASP A 74 18.50 15.87 -12.52
C ASP A 74 17.34 16.13 -11.53
N PRO A 75 17.34 17.25 -10.78
CA PRO A 75 16.32 17.51 -9.77
C PRO A 75 14.87 17.48 -10.29
N GLU A 76 14.62 18.00 -11.51
CA GLU A 76 13.29 17.95 -12.11
C GLU A 76 12.91 16.53 -12.50
N ARG A 77 13.88 15.72 -12.93
CA ARG A 77 13.66 14.29 -13.15
C ARG A 77 13.33 13.57 -11.85
N VAL A 78 14.09 13.80 -10.78
CA VAL A 78 13.83 13.21 -9.46
C VAL A 78 12.42 13.55 -8.99
N LYS A 79 12.01 14.82 -9.11
CA LYS A 79 10.66 15.27 -8.79
C LYS A 79 9.57 14.54 -9.59
N HIS A 80 9.74 14.39 -10.90
CA HIS A 80 8.83 13.58 -11.74
C HIS A 80 8.68 12.15 -11.20
N GLY A 81 9.79 11.54 -10.75
CA GLY A 81 9.76 10.21 -10.15
C GLY A 81 9.06 10.17 -8.80
N GLN A 82 9.22 11.20 -7.96
CA GLN A 82 8.50 11.34 -6.69
C GLN A 82 6.99 11.44 -6.92
N GLU A 83 6.56 12.29 -7.85
CA GLU A 83 5.14 12.43 -8.22
C GLU A 83 4.54 11.13 -8.76
N ALA A 84 5.32 10.36 -9.52
CA ALA A 84 4.93 9.02 -9.96
C ALA A 84 4.80 8.06 -8.77
N ALA A 85 5.77 8.08 -7.86
CA ALA A 85 5.79 7.25 -6.66
C ALA A 85 4.61 7.53 -5.71
N GLU A 86 4.21 8.80 -5.56
CA GLU A 86 3.03 9.23 -4.80
C GLU A 86 1.74 8.66 -5.39
N LYS A 87 1.55 8.76 -6.72
CA LYS A 87 0.38 8.19 -7.41
C LYS A 87 0.29 6.68 -7.23
N ILE A 88 1.42 5.99 -7.25
CA ILE A 88 1.46 4.55 -7.01
C ILE A 88 1.10 4.23 -5.56
N ALA A 89 1.52 5.04 -4.57
CA ALA A 89 1.10 4.86 -3.18
C ALA A 89 -0.43 4.95 -3.04
N ASP A 90 -1.06 5.91 -3.72
CA ASP A 90 -2.53 6.06 -3.74
C ASP A 90 -3.22 4.85 -4.39
N ASN A 91 -2.68 4.33 -5.51
CA ASN A 91 -3.21 3.14 -6.16
C ASN A 91 -3.00 1.86 -5.32
N MET A 92 -1.86 1.71 -4.66
CA MET A 92 -1.61 0.60 -3.72
C MET A 92 -2.56 0.66 -2.52
N LEU A 93 -2.85 1.85 -2.01
CA LEU A 93 -3.83 2.05 -0.95
C LEU A 93 -5.24 1.63 -1.39
N ARG A 94 -5.65 2.04 -2.60
CA ARG A 94 -6.91 1.61 -3.22
C ARG A 94 -7.00 0.09 -3.35
N ARG A 95 -5.94 -0.55 -3.85
CA ARG A 95 -5.88 -2.01 -3.95
C ARG A 95 -6.00 -2.67 -2.59
N LEU A 96 -5.29 -2.17 -1.57
CA LEU A 96 -5.36 -2.71 -0.22
C LEU A 96 -6.76 -2.56 0.39
N HIS A 97 -7.39 -1.40 0.20
CA HIS A 97 -8.74 -1.11 0.68
C HIS A 97 -9.72 -2.19 0.21
N TRP A 98 -9.81 -2.39 -1.11
CA TRP A 98 -10.73 -3.37 -1.68
C TRP A 98 -10.30 -4.80 -1.39
N ALA A 99 -9.00 -5.09 -1.36
CA ALA A 99 -8.49 -6.40 -1.00
C ALA A 99 -8.89 -6.81 0.42
N ILE A 100 -9.02 -5.88 1.37
CA ILE A 100 -9.50 -6.15 2.73
C ILE A 100 -11.04 -6.17 2.78
N LYS A 101 -11.71 -5.19 2.17
CA LYS A 101 -13.15 -4.94 2.36
C LYS A 101 -14.07 -5.89 1.60
N CYS A 102 -13.64 -6.43 0.45
CA CYS A 102 -14.56 -7.01 -0.55
C CYS A 102 -15.34 -8.27 -0.14
N GLY A 103 -14.96 -8.95 0.94
CA GLY A 103 -15.69 -10.12 1.45
C GLY A 103 -16.49 -9.83 2.72
N ASN A 104 -16.58 -8.57 3.14
CA ASN A 104 -17.30 -8.12 4.34
C ASN A 104 -16.90 -8.91 5.61
N GLU A 105 -15.62 -9.26 5.75
CA GLU A 105 -15.09 -9.94 6.94
C GLU A 105 -15.03 -9.03 8.20
N GLY A 106 -15.49 -7.79 8.06
CA GLY A 106 -15.55 -6.76 9.09
C GLY A 106 -14.23 -6.01 9.31
N GLY A 107 -13.28 -6.15 8.37
CA GLY A 107 -12.00 -5.46 8.41
C GLY A 107 -11.94 -4.31 7.40
N ASP A 108 -11.03 -3.37 7.65
CA ASP A 108 -10.81 -2.21 6.78
C ASP A 108 -9.35 -1.70 6.86
N LEU A 109 -9.05 -0.54 6.25
CA LEU A 109 -7.71 0.04 6.29
C LEU A 109 -7.27 0.46 7.71
N ASN A 110 -8.19 0.74 8.64
CA ASN A 110 -7.82 1.00 10.03
C ASN A 110 -7.26 -0.25 10.71
N ASP A 111 -7.47 -1.45 10.15
CA ASP A 111 -6.88 -2.70 10.64
C ASP A 111 -5.44 -2.93 10.18
N VAL A 112 -4.84 -2.05 9.39
CA VAL A 112 -3.39 -2.10 9.15
C VAL A 112 -2.64 -1.82 10.45
N ILE A 113 -1.84 -2.76 10.95
CA ILE A 113 -1.07 -2.59 12.17
C ILE A 113 0.09 -1.63 11.93
N TYR A 114 1.01 -2.01 11.05
CA TYR A 114 2.15 -1.23 10.61
C TYR A 114 2.64 -1.70 9.24
N THR A 115 3.52 -0.90 8.63
CA THR A 115 4.14 -1.19 7.35
C THR A 115 5.49 -1.86 7.57
N VAL A 116 5.70 -3.04 7.00
CA VAL A 116 6.90 -3.86 7.28
C VAL A 116 8.07 -3.40 6.42
N LYS A 117 7.85 -3.39 5.10
CA LYS A 117 8.89 -3.20 4.09
C LYS A 117 8.27 -2.56 2.85
N ALA A 118 8.98 -1.60 2.26
CA ALA A 118 8.78 -1.19 0.88
C ALA A 118 10.04 -1.49 0.05
N LEU A 119 9.87 -1.90 -1.20
CA LEU A 119 10.97 -2.03 -2.16
C LEU A 119 10.65 -1.15 -3.35
N GLY A 120 11.51 -0.17 -3.63
CA GLY A 120 11.39 0.71 -4.78
C GLY A 120 12.38 0.33 -5.85
N MET A 121 11.89 -0.16 -6.98
CA MET A 121 12.71 -0.41 -8.17
C MET A 121 12.65 0.84 -9.04
N VAL A 122 13.71 1.64 -9.02
CA VAL A 122 13.79 2.91 -9.76
C VAL A 122 14.45 2.67 -11.11
N VAL A 123 13.75 2.98 -12.19
CA VAL A 123 14.23 2.71 -13.55
C VAL A 123 15.26 3.76 -13.92
N SER A 124 16.52 3.37 -14.08
CA SER A 124 17.58 4.23 -14.61
C SER A 124 18.48 3.43 -15.54
N THR A 125 18.87 4.04 -16.66
CA THR A 125 19.86 3.47 -17.59
C THR A 125 21.29 3.69 -17.13
N ASP A 126 21.48 4.52 -16.11
CA ASP A 126 22.78 4.84 -15.55
C ASP A 126 23.04 3.97 -14.31
N VAL A 127 24.19 3.29 -14.29
CA VAL A 127 24.60 2.47 -13.15
C VAL A 127 25.13 3.32 -12.00
N ASP A 128 25.52 4.57 -12.27
CA ASP A 128 26.01 5.53 -11.27
C ASP A 128 24.87 6.40 -10.69
N PHE A 129 23.63 6.15 -11.08
CA PHE A 129 22.45 6.84 -10.56
C PHE A 129 22.30 6.65 -9.04
N ASP A 130 22.32 7.76 -8.29
CA ASP A 130 22.32 7.75 -6.82
C ASP A 130 21.02 8.28 -6.20
N SER A 131 20.17 8.95 -6.98
CA SER A 131 18.92 9.54 -6.47
C SER A 131 17.78 8.54 -6.25
N GLY A 132 18.01 7.22 -6.35
CA GLY A 132 16.99 6.19 -6.12
C GLY A 132 16.24 6.35 -4.79
N PRO A 133 16.92 6.55 -3.65
CA PRO A 133 16.26 6.85 -2.38
C PRO A 133 15.44 8.15 -2.39
N ALA A 134 15.90 9.19 -3.09
CA ALA A 134 15.18 10.47 -3.19
C ALA A 134 13.89 10.32 -3.98
N VAL A 135 13.90 9.55 -5.07
CA VAL A 135 12.70 9.22 -5.85
C VAL A 135 11.69 8.44 -5.02
N MET A 136 12.15 7.40 -4.33
CA MET A 136 11.29 6.56 -3.49
C MET A 136 10.69 7.32 -2.28
N ASN A 137 11.22 8.49 -1.91
CA ASN A 137 10.62 9.33 -0.86
C ASN A 137 9.21 9.80 -1.22
N GLY A 138 8.87 10.00 -2.50
CA GLY A 138 7.49 10.31 -2.89
C GLY A 138 6.51 9.24 -2.41
N PHE A 139 6.81 7.96 -2.67
CA PHE A 139 6.01 6.85 -2.15
C PHE A 139 5.99 6.82 -0.63
N SER A 140 7.18 6.86 0.00
CA SER A 140 7.29 6.67 1.45
C SER A 140 6.57 7.75 2.24
N LEU A 141 6.72 9.02 1.85
CA LEU A 141 6.08 10.13 2.53
C LEU A 141 4.57 10.11 2.29
N ARG A 142 4.11 9.81 1.07
CA ARG A 142 2.68 9.67 0.77
C ARG A 142 2.02 8.58 1.60
N TRP A 143 2.63 7.40 1.66
CA TRP A 143 2.14 6.28 2.47
C TRP A 143 2.11 6.62 3.96
N GLN A 144 3.17 7.28 4.46
CA GLN A 144 3.25 7.74 5.84
C GLN A 144 2.22 8.82 6.18
N SER A 145 1.84 9.67 5.22
CA SER A 145 0.74 10.63 5.43
C SER A 145 -0.56 9.92 5.80
N ILE A 146 -0.84 8.74 5.25
CA ILE A 146 -2.08 7.98 5.49
C ILE A 146 -2.04 7.23 6.83
N PHE A 147 -0.96 6.50 7.10
CA PHE A 147 -0.88 5.59 8.26
C PHE A 147 -0.11 6.16 9.45
N GLY A 148 0.41 7.38 9.36
CA GLY A 148 1.24 8.00 10.38
C GLY A 148 2.74 7.82 10.11
N GLY A 149 3.51 8.88 10.31
CA GLY A 149 4.96 8.88 10.14
C GLY A 149 5.48 10.28 9.87
N LEU A 150 6.37 10.43 8.89
CA LEU A 150 7.04 11.68 8.55
C LEU A 150 6.41 12.40 7.34
N GLY A 151 5.17 12.04 6.98
CA GLY A 151 4.44 12.64 5.87
C GLY A 151 3.79 13.99 6.21
N GLU A 152 2.68 14.29 5.53
CA GLU A 152 1.95 15.58 5.55
C GLU A 152 1.61 16.06 6.97
N TYR A 153 1.30 15.13 7.88
CA TYR A 153 0.80 15.42 9.23
C TYR A 153 1.89 15.47 10.30
N PHE A 154 3.16 15.33 9.92
CA PHE A 154 4.28 15.43 10.85
C PHE A 154 4.62 16.89 11.14
N ASN A 155 4.53 17.30 12.41
CA ASN A 155 4.73 18.71 12.81
C ASN A 155 6.20 19.09 13.09
N GLY A 156 7.16 18.21 12.77
CA GLY A 156 8.58 18.38 13.09
C GLY A 156 9.01 17.71 14.42
N ASN A 157 8.07 17.25 15.23
CA ASN A 157 8.33 16.49 16.45
C ASN A 157 7.56 15.17 16.47
N GLU A 158 6.26 15.21 16.21
CA GLU A 158 5.40 14.02 16.20
C GLU A 158 4.32 14.11 15.12
N ASP A 159 3.87 12.94 14.69
CA ASP A 159 2.55 12.75 14.08
C ASP A 159 1.67 12.10 15.17
N PRO A 160 0.49 12.67 15.52
CA PRO A 160 -0.45 12.07 16.48
C PRO A 160 -0.85 10.62 16.14
N GLY A 161 -0.64 10.24 14.88
CA GLY A 161 -0.78 8.91 14.32
C GLY A 161 0.36 7.94 14.57
N GLY A 162 1.41 8.33 15.29
CA GLY A 162 2.57 7.48 15.52
C GLY A 162 3.29 7.09 14.23
N TYR A 163 3.82 5.87 14.18
CA TYR A 163 4.76 5.44 13.14
C TYR A 163 4.28 4.23 12.33
N SER A 164 2.96 4.00 12.22
CA SER A 164 2.46 2.78 11.56
C SER A 164 2.74 2.76 10.05
N GLY A 165 2.86 3.92 9.41
CA GLY A 165 3.26 4.03 8.00
C GLY A 165 4.77 3.95 7.77
N VAL A 166 5.59 4.11 8.81
CA VAL A 166 7.05 4.00 8.71
C VAL A 166 7.42 2.55 8.41
N HIS A 167 8.39 2.36 7.52
CA HIS A 167 8.77 1.04 7.02
C HIS A 167 10.27 0.94 6.77
N THR A 168 10.79 -0.27 6.88
CA THR A 168 12.10 -0.58 6.32
C THR A 168 12.03 -0.47 4.79
N ARG A 169 13.15 -0.18 4.13
CA ARG A 169 13.13 0.11 2.69
C ARG A 169 14.36 -0.39 1.95
N SER A 170 14.17 -0.74 0.69
CA SER A 170 15.23 -0.80 -0.32
C SER A 170 14.83 0.13 -1.46
N ALA A 171 15.74 0.93 -2.00
CA ALA A 171 15.51 1.75 -3.18
C ALA A 171 16.69 1.55 -4.13
N ILE A 172 16.45 0.84 -5.23
CA ILE A 172 17.50 0.30 -6.09
C ILE A 172 17.30 0.86 -7.50
N GLY A 173 18.37 1.43 -8.06
CA GLY A 173 18.45 1.88 -9.46
C GLY A 173 19.08 0.84 -10.40
N GLY A 174 19.37 1.25 -11.64
CA GLY A 174 20.28 0.50 -12.52
C GLY A 174 19.65 -0.63 -13.35
N PHE A 175 18.36 -0.54 -13.68
CA PHE A 175 17.71 -1.41 -14.66
C PHE A 175 16.85 -0.63 -15.66
N THR A 176 16.70 -1.18 -16.87
CA THR A 176 16.01 -0.53 -17.99
C THR A 176 14.50 -0.82 -18.00
N GLY A 177 13.70 0.20 -18.24
CA GLY A 177 12.24 0.11 -18.35
C GLY A 177 11.66 1.32 -19.10
N ARG A 178 10.34 1.28 -19.36
CA ARG A 178 9.58 2.39 -20.00
C ARG A 178 8.74 3.20 -19.01
N PHE A 179 9.02 3.06 -17.72
CA PHE A 179 8.38 3.77 -16.61
C PHE A 179 9.46 4.37 -15.69
N SER A 180 9.08 5.03 -14.60
CA SER A 180 10.02 5.72 -13.71
C SER A 180 10.38 4.91 -12.46
N ILE A 181 9.38 4.28 -11.84
CA ILE A 181 9.55 3.52 -10.60
C ILE A 181 8.49 2.44 -10.48
N GLU A 182 8.83 1.33 -9.83
CA GLU A 182 7.91 0.26 -9.43
C GLU A 182 8.11 -0.07 -7.94
N PRO A 183 7.28 0.50 -7.06
CA PRO A 183 7.20 0.16 -5.65
C PRO A 183 6.39 -1.13 -5.41
N GLU A 184 6.87 -1.98 -4.50
CA GLU A 184 6.11 -3.05 -3.85
C GLU A 184 6.15 -2.88 -2.32
N ILE A 185 5.18 -3.46 -1.60
CA ILE A 185 5.05 -3.24 -0.15
C ILE A 185 4.49 -4.46 0.58
N ILE A 186 4.94 -4.61 1.83
CA ILE A 186 4.44 -5.59 2.80
C ILE A 186 3.89 -4.82 3.99
N VAL A 187 2.65 -5.10 4.38
CA VAL A 187 2.00 -4.56 5.57
C VAL A 187 1.62 -5.67 6.53
N ALA A 188 1.43 -5.33 7.79
CA ALA A 188 0.88 -6.24 8.80
C ALA A 188 -0.57 -5.85 9.12
N VAL A 189 -1.45 -6.83 9.21
CA VAL A 189 -2.81 -6.74 9.79
C VAL A 189 -2.91 -7.77 10.93
N PRO A 190 -3.92 -7.71 11.81
CA PRO A 190 -4.11 -8.73 12.84
C PRO A 190 -4.28 -10.11 12.20
N PRO A 191 -3.60 -11.16 12.71
CA PRO A 191 -3.73 -12.51 12.17
C PRO A 191 -5.18 -12.99 12.07
N GLU A 192 -6.03 -12.62 13.05
CA GLU A 192 -7.46 -12.95 13.04
C GLU A 192 -8.19 -12.42 11.79
N LEU A 193 -7.84 -11.22 11.31
CA LEU A 193 -8.42 -10.67 10.09
C LEU A 193 -7.98 -11.48 8.86
N SER A 194 -6.67 -11.76 8.73
CA SER A 194 -6.17 -12.60 7.64
C SER A 194 -6.81 -13.99 7.65
N GLU A 195 -6.94 -14.63 8.81
CA GLU A 195 -7.60 -15.93 8.92
C GLU A 195 -9.07 -15.89 8.49
N LYS A 196 -9.81 -14.84 8.85
CA LYS A 196 -11.21 -14.68 8.41
C LYS A 196 -11.31 -14.51 6.90
N ILE A 197 -10.47 -13.67 6.31
CA ILE A 197 -10.40 -13.48 4.85
C ILE A 197 -10.11 -14.82 4.17
N ILE A 198 -9.07 -15.54 4.62
CA ILE A 198 -8.65 -16.82 4.06
C ILE A 198 -9.76 -17.86 4.14
N LYS A 199 -10.45 -17.96 5.27
CA LYS A 199 -11.57 -18.91 5.47
C LYS A 199 -12.79 -18.55 4.61
N ASN A 200 -13.03 -17.26 4.36
CA ASN A 200 -14.21 -16.79 3.63
C ASN A 200 -14.03 -16.89 2.11
N ARG A 201 -12.89 -16.39 1.59
CA ARG A 201 -12.68 -16.21 0.14
C ARG A 201 -11.27 -16.55 -0.35
N GLY A 202 -10.47 -17.23 0.47
CA GLY A 202 -9.08 -17.55 0.16
C GLY A 202 -8.12 -16.38 0.40
N TRP A 203 -6.87 -16.56 -0.02
CA TRP A 203 -5.77 -15.66 0.31
C TRP A 203 -5.39 -14.65 -0.78
N LEU A 204 -6.07 -14.66 -1.93
CA LEU A 204 -5.69 -13.86 -3.09
C LEU A 204 -6.70 -12.74 -3.35
N PHE A 205 -6.17 -11.62 -3.84
CA PHE A 205 -6.93 -10.56 -4.50
C PHE A 205 -6.19 -10.18 -5.81
N PRO A 206 -6.87 -10.05 -6.98
CA PRO A 206 -8.28 -10.35 -7.24
C PRO A 206 -8.66 -11.78 -6.84
N VAL A 207 -9.92 -11.99 -6.49
CA VAL A 207 -10.31 -13.21 -5.76
C VAL A 207 -10.35 -14.43 -6.68
N ASP A 208 -10.22 -15.62 -6.09
CA ASP A 208 -10.44 -16.85 -6.85
C ASP A 208 -11.93 -16.97 -7.23
N PRO A 209 -12.25 -17.25 -8.51
CA PRO A 209 -13.63 -17.26 -9.01
C PRO A 209 -14.54 -18.25 -8.28
N ARG A 210 -13.99 -19.30 -7.65
CA ARG A 210 -14.76 -20.25 -6.82
C ARG A 210 -15.40 -19.60 -5.60
N PHE A 211 -14.87 -18.46 -5.15
CA PHE A 211 -15.38 -17.72 -4.01
C PHE A 211 -16.15 -16.45 -4.40
N LYS A 212 -16.45 -16.24 -5.69
CA LYS A 212 -17.14 -15.02 -6.16
C LYS A 212 -18.50 -14.79 -5.50
N SER A 213 -19.23 -15.88 -5.18
CA SER A 213 -20.52 -15.81 -4.45
C SER A 213 -20.40 -15.43 -2.97
N LYS A 214 -19.17 -15.38 -2.44
CA LYS A 214 -18.86 -14.95 -1.06
C LYS A 214 -18.52 -13.48 -0.97
N LEU A 215 -18.36 -12.81 -2.11
CA LEU A 215 -18.15 -11.38 -2.13
C LEU A 215 -19.50 -10.68 -1.92
N SER A 216 -19.46 -9.59 -1.18
CA SER A 216 -20.64 -8.74 -0.98
C SER A 216 -20.19 -7.30 -1.03
N ASP A 217 -20.92 -6.49 -1.78
CA ASP A 217 -20.84 -5.05 -1.61
C ASP A 217 -21.33 -4.69 -0.20
N SER A 218 -20.60 -3.82 0.48
CA SER A 218 -20.79 -3.47 1.89
C SER A 218 -21.36 -2.06 2.02
#